data_AF-A0A5C6V4J7-F1
#
_entry.id   AF-A0A5C6V4J7-F1
#
_cell.length_a   1.000
_cell.length_b   1.000
_cell.length_c   1.000
_cell.angle_alpha   90.00
_cell.angle_beta   90.00
_cell.angle_gamma   90.00
#
_symmetry.space_group_name_H-M   'P 1'
#
loop_
_entity.id
_entity.type
_entity.pdbx_description
1 polymer ?
#
loop_
_entity_poly.entity_id
_entity_poly.type
_entity_poly.pdbx_seq_one_letter_code
_entity_poly.pdbx_strand_id
1 'polypeptide(L)'
;MLSRWIGRIVVIIILLLLTAPLWSYLWWLFSPSTPVPLTIIDKTVPNEEYFEHKAFNWILHYEKIVKPEDKEFYSYVTDYFGFDPREHPKALWRDWDYYSKTQLDSIADNTELFYITDTYGVYYNEWILDRDKTEHSPLIYGGMRRNEVYVLEQVINRGKPVIAEFNTFASPTYGYVRNRAQQLLNVDWTGWTGRYFHELDSAKNPELPRWLVRGYMEQHGGEWPFEGPGLAFVHESERIEVLDPDFGTINNPMPKIEVPQSFADYYNTVNQVDYPYWFEVTHPRELTDAQSMGRFYINTTHEGDSLLASMGITNVFPSMIKSRGGKTWYFCADFADNLVPYGTSYLKKIHWISGLMYTGAPLDRNKFFWRFYRPMMTKILQDQGIIPE
;
A
#
# COMPACT_ATOMS: atom_id res chain seq x y z
N MET A 1 10.09 1.38 57.57
CA MET A 1 10.31 0.17 56.74
C MET A 1 9.58 0.26 55.41
N LEU A 2 8.29 0.62 55.38
CA LEU A 2 7.47 0.69 54.16
C LEU A 2 8.07 1.58 53.04
N SER A 3 8.63 2.75 53.37
CA SER A 3 9.25 3.67 52.39
C SER A 3 10.49 3.10 51.70
N ARG A 4 11.29 2.27 52.38
CA ARG A 4 12.47 1.60 51.80
C ARG A 4 12.07 0.48 50.85
N TRP A 5 10.94 -0.19 51.12
CA TRP A 5 10.37 -1.21 50.23
C TRP A 5 9.79 -0.57 48.97
N ILE A 6 9.05 0.54 49.11
CA ILE A 6 8.53 1.32 47.99
C ILE A 6 9.68 1.80 47.09
N GLY A 7 10.74 2.37 47.67
CA GLY A 7 11.91 2.82 46.89
C GLY A 7 12.60 1.69 46.11
N ARG A 8 12.74 0.50 46.70
CA ARG A 8 13.29 -0.68 46.00
C ARG A 8 12.39 -1.15 44.87
N ILE A 9 11.08 -1.18 45.08
CA ILE A 9 10.10 -1.55 44.04
C ILE A 9 10.18 -0.57 42.87
N VAL A 10 10.23 0.74 43.14
CA VAL A 10 10.38 1.77 42.11
C VAL A 10 11.66 1.58 41.30
N VAL A 11 12.80 1.34 41.97
CA VAL A 11 14.08 1.08 41.28
C VAL A 11 14.00 -0.17 40.39
N ILE A 12 13.37 -1.25 40.86
CA ILE A 12 13.18 -2.48 40.07
C ILE A 12 12.31 -2.21 38.84
N ILE A 13 11.20 -1.48 38.99
CA ILE A 13 10.31 -1.13 37.87
C ILE A 13 11.06 -0.29 36.83
N ILE A 14 11.83 0.72 37.27
CA ILE A 14 12.64 1.54 36.36
C ILE A 14 13.66 0.68 35.62
N LEU A 15 14.35 -0.24 36.31
CA LEU A 15 15.32 -1.13 35.70
C LEU A 15 14.68 -2.07 34.67
N LEU A 16 13.48 -2.59 34.95
CA LEU A 16 12.71 -3.39 34.00
C LEU A 16 12.30 -2.58 32.77
N LEU A 17 11.86 -1.34 32.93
CA LEU A 17 11.50 -0.45 31.82
C LEU A 17 12.71 -0.10 30.96
N LEU A 18 13.86 0.21 31.57
CA LEU A 18 15.09 0.54 30.86
C LEU A 18 15.68 -0.65 30.10
N THR A 19 15.51 -1.87 30.62
CA THR A 19 16.00 -3.11 29.98
C THR A 19 14.97 -3.76 29.05
N ALA A 20 13.72 -3.29 29.01
CA ALA A 20 12.67 -3.86 28.18
C ALA A 20 13.01 -3.92 26.68
N PRO A 21 13.61 -2.89 26.05
CA PRO A 21 14.02 -2.98 24.63
C PRO A 21 15.08 -4.07 24.39
N LEU A 22 16.01 -4.24 25.33
CA LEU A 22 17.02 -5.30 25.25
C LEU A 22 16.38 -6.69 25.32
N TRP A 23 15.47 -6.92 26.27
CA TRP A 23 14.77 -8.20 26.37
C TRP A 23 13.86 -8.48 25.17
N SER A 24 13.20 -7.44 24.64
CA SER A 24 12.40 -7.51 23.41
C SER A 24 13.25 -7.90 22.20
N TYR A 25 14.44 -7.29 22.07
CA TYR A 25 15.43 -7.64 21.05
C TYR A 25 15.94 -9.07 21.19
N LEU A 26 16.36 -9.48 22.39
CA LEU A 26 16.85 -10.85 22.64
C LEU A 26 15.76 -11.89 22.34
N TRP A 27 14.51 -11.62 22.73
CA TRP A 27 13.40 -12.49 22.39
C TRP A 27 13.20 -12.60 20.87
N TRP A 28 13.23 -11.49 20.15
CA TRP A 28 13.19 -11.52 18.69
C TRP A 28 14.38 -12.29 18.10
N LEU A 29 15.59 -12.05 18.58
CA LEU A 29 16.82 -12.68 18.11
C LEU A 29 16.76 -14.21 18.21
N PHE A 30 16.29 -14.74 19.34
CA PHE A 30 16.18 -16.19 19.58
C PHE A 30 14.87 -16.82 19.09
N SER A 31 13.93 -16.04 18.57
CA SER A 31 12.72 -16.59 17.93
C SER A 31 13.10 -17.34 16.65
N PRO A 32 12.43 -18.45 16.31
CA PRO A 32 12.69 -19.17 15.06
C PRO A 32 12.35 -18.29 13.84
N SER A 33 13.02 -18.55 12.72
CA SER A 33 12.70 -17.99 11.41
C SER A 33 11.95 -19.00 10.54
N THR A 34 11.17 -18.49 9.59
CA THR A 34 10.38 -19.30 8.65
C THR A 34 10.94 -19.11 7.24
N PRO A 35 11.54 -20.14 6.63
CA PRO A 35 12.02 -20.03 5.25
C PRO A 35 10.83 -20.07 4.29
N VAL A 36 10.61 -18.98 3.55
CA VAL A 36 9.51 -18.85 2.59
C VAL A 36 10.03 -18.18 1.33
N PRO A 37 9.92 -18.79 0.14
CA PRO A 37 10.30 -18.13 -1.09
C PRO A 37 9.23 -17.14 -1.54
N LEU A 38 9.49 -15.87 -1.36
CA LEU A 38 8.62 -14.77 -1.76
C LEU A 38 9.01 -14.22 -3.14
N THR A 39 8.03 -13.70 -3.87
CA THR A 39 8.29 -12.91 -5.08
C THR A 39 7.56 -11.58 -4.95
N ILE A 40 8.33 -10.51 -4.86
CA ILE A 40 7.83 -9.13 -4.70
C ILE A 40 8.10 -8.38 -6.00
N ILE A 41 7.07 -7.75 -6.57
CA ILE A 41 7.16 -6.87 -7.73
C ILE A 41 6.92 -5.44 -7.27
N ASP A 42 7.92 -4.59 -7.49
CA ASP A 42 7.80 -3.15 -7.30
C ASP A 42 8.56 -2.40 -8.39
N LYS A 43 7.82 -1.66 -9.22
CA LYS A 43 8.40 -0.87 -10.31
C LYS A 43 8.50 0.62 -10.00
N THR A 44 8.02 1.06 -8.84
CA THR A 44 7.88 2.48 -8.47
C THR A 44 8.86 2.81 -7.34
N VAL A 45 10.16 2.77 -7.67
CA VAL A 45 11.23 3.05 -6.69
C VAL A 45 12.06 4.25 -7.14
N PRO A 46 11.52 5.48 -7.11
CA PRO A 46 12.18 6.67 -7.65
C PRO A 46 13.32 7.17 -6.75
N ASN A 47 13.61 6.56 -5.60
CA ASN A 47 14.70 6.95 -4.71
C ASN A 47 15.00 5.83 -3.69
N GLU A 48 16.07 5.99 -2.91
CA GLU A 48 16.54 5.02 -1.92
C GLU A 48 15.72 4.98 -0.60
N GLU A 49 14.52 5.57 -0.56
CA GLU A 49 13.63 5.41 0.60
C GLU A 49 12.79 4.14 0.55
N TYR A 50 12.53 3.60 -0.65
CA TYR A 50 11.80 2.36 -0.92
C TYR A 50 10.39 2.30 -0.30
N PHE A 51 9.66 3.43 -0.30
CA PHE A 51 8.39 3.55 0.44
C PHE A 51 7.35 2.50 0.05
N GLU A 52 7.23 2.19 -1.24
CA GLU A 52 6.18 1.32 -1.80
C GLU A 52 6.21 -0.14 -1.30
N HIS A 53 7.29 -0.63 -0.71
CA HIS A 53 7.35 -2.00 -0.17
C HIS A 53 8.06 -2.13 1.18
N LYS A 54 8.71 -1.08 1.68
CA LYS A 54 9.46 -1.14 2.95
C LYS A 54 8.59 -1.49 4.15
N ALA A 55 7.31 -1.10 4.17
CA ALA A 55 6.39 -1.50 5.23
C ALA A 55 6.08 -3.00 5.20
N PHE A 56 5.97 -3.60 4.01
CA PHE A 56 5.83 -5.04 3.89
C PHE A 56 7.10 -5.77 4.34
N ASN A 57 8.28 -5.33 3.90
CA ASN A 57 9.55 -5.90 4.35
C ASN A 57 9.76 -5.76 5.86
N TRP A 58 9.26 -4.68 6.47
CA TRP A 58 9.23 -4.56 7.94
C TRP A 58 8.47 -5.73 8.57
N ILE A 59 7.31 -6.11 8.02
CA ILE A 59 6.50 -7.24 8.50
C ILE A 59 7.25 -8.56 8.28
N LEU A 60 7.86 -8.75 7.11
CA LEU A 60 8.68 -9.93 6.82
C LEU A 60 9.79 -10.12 7.85
N HIS A 61 10.53 -9.05 8.13
CA HIS A 61 11.63 -9.08 9.09
C HIS A 61 11.12 -9.28 10.52
N TYR A 62 10.04 -8.59 10.91
CA TYR A 62 9.43 -8.73 12.23
C TYR A 62 8.93 -10.16 12.51
N GLU A 63 8.28 -10.80 11.52
CA GLU A 63 7.80 -12.18 11.59
C GLU A 63 8.89 -13.22 11.26
N LYS A 64 10.13 -12.77 11.04
CA LYS A 64 11.31 -13.57 10.77
C LYS A 64 11.19 -14.49 9.55
N ILE A 65 10.58 -13.98 8.49
CA ILE A 65 10.57 -14.64 7.18
C ILE A 65 11.95 -14.47 6.53
N VAL A 66 12.53 -15.58 6.09
CA VAL A 66 13.87 -15.63 5.50
C VAL A 66 13.85 -16.35 4.16
N LYS A 67 14.84 -16.08 3.32
CA LYS A 67 15.05 -16.77 2.05
C LYS A 67 15.39 -18.26 2.28
N PRO A 68 14.79 -19.21 1.56
CA PRO A 68 15.06 -20.64 1.77
C PRO A 68 16.50 -21.08 1.49
N GLU A 69 17.18 -20.42 0.57
CA GLU A 69 18.49 -20.81 0.05
C GLU A 69 19.63 -20.58 1.05
N ASP A 70 19.63 -19.44 1.74
CA ASP A 70 20.72 -18.98 2.60
C ASP A 70 20.27 -18.63 4.03
N LYS A 71 18.94 -18.61 4.28
CA LYS A 71 18.31 -18.18 5.54
C LYS A 71 18.61 -16.72 5.91
N GLU A 72 19.02 -15.90 4.95
CA GLU A 72 19.14 -14.46 5.11
C GLU A 72 17.74 -13.81 5.08
N PHE A 73 17.60 -12.67 5.74
CA PHE A 73 16.35 -11.91 5.70
C PHE A 73 16.14 -11.25 4.33
N TYR A 74 14.87 -11.08 3.95
CA TYR A 74 14.49 -10.31 2.77
C TYR A 74 14.87 -8.83 2.92
N SER A 75 15.78 -8.37 2.07
CA SER A 75 16.21 -6.98 1.97
C SER A 75 15.24 -6.17 1.12
N TYR A 76 14.69 -5.08 1.67
CA TYR A 76 13.90 -4.12 0.89
C TYR A 76 14.75 -3.34 -0.13
N VAL A 77 16.08 -3.49 -0.11
CA VAL A 77 16.96 -2.84 -1.08
C VAL A 77 17.18 -3.72 -2.30
N THR A 78 17.19 -5.05 -2.12
CA THR A 78 17.65 -6.00 -3.14
C THR A 78 16.69 -7.14 -3.43
N ASP A 79 15.65 -7.39 -2.65
CA ASP A 79 14.89 -8.63 -2.78
C ASP A 79 13.47 -8.37 -3.33
N TYR A 80 13.43 -7.66 -4.46
CA TYR A 80 12.24 -7.40 -5.28
C TYR A 80 12.62 -7.33 -6.77
N PHE A 81 11.64 -7.46 -7.66
CA PHE A 81 11.80 -7.27 -9.10
C PHE A 81 11.19 -5.93 -9.53
N GLY A 82 11.95 -5.15 -10.28
CA GLY A 82 11.56 -3.86 -10.83
C GLY A 82 12.72 -2.86 -10.86
N PHE A 83 12.45 -1.58 -10.58
CA PHE A 83 13.43 -0.50 -10.72
C PHE A 83 14.36 -0.40 -9.51
N ASP A 84 15.67 -0.32 -9.72
CA ASP A 84 16.67 -0.17 -8.66
C ASP A 84 17.38 1.20 -8.77
N PRO A 85 17.19 2.10 -7.78
CA PRO A 85 17.71 3.45 -7.83
C PRO A 85 19.22 3.57 -7.52
N ARG A 86 19.88 2.55 -6.97
CA ARG A 86 21.20 2.73 -6.31
C ARG A 86 22.35 3.21 -7.20
N GLU A 87 22.23 3.08 -8.52
CA GLU A 87 23.29 3.46 -9.47
C GLU A 87 23.00 4.76 -10.23
N HIS A 88 22.36 5.77 -9.62
CA HIS A 88 22.04 7.05 -10.28
C HIS A 88 23.22 7.64 -11.09
N PRO A 89 23.03 8.01 -12.38
CA PRO A 89 21.80 7.96 -13.19
C PRO A 89 21.62 6.66 -13.99
N LYS A 90 22.49 5.65 -13.80
CA LYS A 90 22.38 4.33 -14.42
C LYS A 90 21.37 3.50 -13.64
N ALA A 91 20.15 3.44 -14.14
CA ALA A 91 19.17 2.51 -13.58
C ALA A 91 19.61 1.06 -13.83
N LEU A 92 19.51 0.24 -12.79
CA LEU A 92 19.38 -1.20 -12.96
C LEU A 92 17.89 -1.50 -12.84
N TRP A 93 17.37 -2.37 -13.70
CA TRP A 93 16.04 -2.93 -13.48
C TRP A 93 16.10 -4.43 -13.64
N ARG A 94 15.33 -5.08 -12.78
CA ARG A 94 15.27 -6.53 -12.67
C ARG A 94 13.88 -6.93 -13.09
N ASP A 95 13.71 -7.00 -14.41
CA ASP A 95 12.48 -7.47 -15.03
C ASP A 95 12.67 -8.86 -15.65
N TRP A 96 11.57 -9.35 -16.21
CA TRP A 96 11.53 -10.65 -16.85
C TRP A 96 11.42 -10.56 -18.37
N ASP A 97 11.65 -9.41 -19.00
CA ASP A 97 11.34 -9.21 -20.43
C ASP A 97 12.10 -10.19 -21.34
N TYR A 98 13.29 -10.63 -20.92
CA TYR A 98 14.15 -11.57 -21.65
C TYR A 98 14.12 -13.00 -21.11
N TYR A 99 13.25 -13.31 -20.14
CA TYR A 99 13.20 -14.64 -19.53
C TYR A 99 12.45 -15.61 -20.47
N SER A 100 13.00 -16.81 -20.63
CA SER A 100 12.32 -17.90 -21.32
C SER A 100 11.13 -18.40 -20.51
N LYS A 101 10.16 -19.03 -21.19
CA LYS A 101 8.99 -19.61 -20.53
C LYS A 101 9.37 -20.58 -19.38
N THR A 102 10.40 -21.40 -19.56
CA THR A 102 10.91 -22.30 -18.51
C THR A 102 11.42 -21.54 -17.28
N GLN A 103 12.08 -20.39 -17.47
CA GLN A 103 12.51 -19.55 -16.35
C GLN A 103 11.32 -18.92 -15.63
N LEU A 104 10.30 -18.47 -16.38
CA LEU A 104 9.06 -17.93 -15.81
C LEU A 104 8.27 -19.00 -15.03
N ASP A 105 8.15 -20.20 -15.58
CA ASP A 105 7.53 -21.35 -14.90
C ASP A 105 8.31 -21.70 -13.63
N SER A 106 9.64 -21.68 -13.68
CA SER A 106 10.50 -21.90 -12.52
C SER A 106 10.31 -20.82 -11.45
N ILE A 107 10.05 -19.56 -11.81
CA ILE A 107 9.72 -18.52 -10.82
C ILE A 107 8.41 -18.93 -10.12
N ALA A 108 7.34 -19.19 -10.88
CA ALA A 108 6.04 -19.54 -10.31
C ALA A 108 6.06 -20.84 -9.48
N ASP A 109 6.88 -21.82 -9.86
CA ASP A 109 7.07 -23.07 -9.09
C ASP A 109 7.72 -22.79 -7.73
N ASN A 110 8.68 -21.87 -7.68
CA ASN A 110 9.43 -21.56 -6.46
C ASN A 110 8.77 -20.45 -5.62
N THR A 111 7.85 -19.66 -6.14
CA THR A 111 7.14 -18.65 -5.34
C THR A 111 6.11 -19.30 -4.42
N GLU A 112 6.16 -19.09 -3.11
CA GLU A 112 5.08 -19.46 -2.17
C GLU A 112 4.10 -18.30 -1.89
N LEU A 113 4.53 -17.05 -2.05
CA LEU A 113 3.66 -15.87 -2.04
C LEU A 113 4.12 -14.87 -3.10
N PHE A 114 3.19 -14.48 -3.97
CA PHE A 114 3.42 -13.48 -5.01
C PHE A 114 2.78 -12.15 -4.61
N TYR A 115 3.58 -11.10 -4.46
CA TYR A 115 3.09 -9.78 -4.06
C TYR A 115 3.48 -8.73 -5.12
N ILE A 116 2.48 -8.03 -5.67
CA ILE A 116 2.66 -6.85 -6.49
C ILE A 116 2.34 -5.61 -5.63
N THR A 117 3.34 -4.79 -5.33
CA THR A 117 3.13 -3.59 -4.51
C THR A 117 2.75 -2.39 -5.38
N ASP A 118 3.57 -2.04 -6.37
CA ASP A 118 3.27 -0.94 -7.28
C ASP A 118 3.88 -1.22 -8.67
N THR A 119 3.14 -0.89 -9.73
CA THR A 119 3.63 -1.02 -11.12
C THR A 119 3.62 0.28 -11.92
N TYR A 120 3.29 1.42 -11.34
CA TYR A 120 3.22 2.72 -12.01
C TYR A 120 4.54 3.08 -12.71
N GLY A 121 5.64 3.12 -11.97
CA GLY A 121 6.96 3.33 -12.53
C GLY A 121 7.67 4.57 -12.03
N VAL A 122 8.77 4.89 -12.71
CA VAL A 122 9.68 5.98 -12.39
C VAL A 122 9.76 6.92 -13.59
N TYR A 123 9.64 8.22 -13.32
CA TYR A 123 9.60 9.25 -14.34
C TYR A 123 10.84 10.16 -14.33
N TYR A 124 11.10 10.82 -15.46
CA TYR A 124 12.33 11.60 -15.69
C TYR A 124 12.55 12.73 -14.68
N ASN A 125 11.49 13.47 -14.33
CA ASN A 125 11.60 14.57 -13.37
C ASN A 125 11.90 14.07 -11.96
N GLU A 126 11.33 12.93 -11.59
CA GLU A 126 11.51 12.31 -10.27
C GLU A 126 12.93 11.78 -10.12
N TRP A 127 13.42 11.05 -11.14
CA TRP A 127 14.70 10.35 -11.04
C TRP A 127 15.89 11.14 -11.53
N ILE A 128 15.84 11.67 -12.75
CA ILE A 128 17.02 12.29 -13.38
C ILE A 128 17.20 13.72 -12.91
N LEU A 129 16.12 14.49 -12.83
CA LEU A 129 16.19 15.91 -12.49
C LEU A 129 16.11 16.17 -10.98
N ASP A 130 15.43 15.31 -10.23
CA ASP A 130 15.09 15.52 -8.81
C ASP A 130 14.43 16.90 -8.55
N ARG A 131 13.71 17.43 -9.56
CA ARG A 131 12.97 18.69 -9.52
C ARG A 131 11.72 18.55 -10.36
N ASP A 132 10.74 19.43 -10.12
CA ASP A 132 9.47 19.42 -10.86
C ASP A 132 8.75 18.05 -10.78
N LYS A 133 8.85 17.39 -9.62
CA LYS A 133 8.19 16.10 -9.31
C LYS A 133 6.66 16.17 -9.39
N THR A 134 6.12 17.38 -9.30
CA THR A 134 4.69 17.66 -9.39
C THR A 134 4.21 17.88 -10.83
N GLU A 135 5.04 17.55 -11.83
CA GLU A 135 4.77 17.68 -13.26
C GLU A 135 4.83 16.34 -13.98
N HIS A 136 4.07 16.21 -15.08
CA HIS A 136 4.26 15.10 -16.00
C HIS A 136 5.65 15.16 -16.62
N SER A 137 6.27 14.00 -16.75
CA SER A 137 7.54 13.85 -17.45
C SER A 137 7.60 12.52 -18.19
N PRO A 138 8.57 12.31 -19.10
CA PRO A 138 8.71 11.04 -19.79
C PRO A 138 8.93 9.88 -18.81
N LEU A 139 8.26 8.75 -19.07
CA LEU A 139 8.47 7.51 -18.35
C LEU A 139 9.89 6.98 -18.60
N ILE A 140 10.58 6.55 -17.55
CA ILE A 140 11.85 5.82 -17.65
C ILE A 140 11.58 4.31 -17.66
N TYR A 141 10.82 3.84 -16.68
CA TYR A 141 10.53 2.43 -16.45
C TYR A 141 9.19 2.32 -15.71
N GLY A 142 8.41 1.28 -15.97
CA GLY A 142 7.12 1.11 -15.32
C GLY A 142 6.18 0.19 -16.10
N GLY A 143 4.99 0.03 -15.56
CA GLY A 143 3.91 -0.78 -16.09
C GLY A 143 4.13 -2.27 -15.88
N MET A 144 3.05 -2.96 -15.54
CA MET A 144 3.01 -4.42 -15.60
C MET A 144 3.26 -4.88 -17.05
N ARG A 145 4.06 -5.94 -17.24
CA ARG A 145 4.36 -6.52 -18.56
C ARG A 145 3.74 -7.90 -18.69
N ARG A 146 3.87 -8.46 -19.89
CA ARG A 146 3.31 -9.78 -20.24
C ARG A 146 3.88 -10.88 -19.37
N ASN A 147 5.17 -10.81 -19.05
CA ASN A 147 5.85 -11.86 -18.33
C ASN A 147 5.45 -11.85 -16.84
N GLU A 148 5.20 -10.68 -16.20
CA GLU A 148 4.63 -10.67 -14.86
C GLU A 148 3.20 -11.20 -14.84
N VAL A 149 2.37 -10.84 -15.82
CA VAL A 149 1.01 -11.41 -15.93
C VAL A 149 1.03 -12.91 -16.17
N TYR A 150 1.99 -13.41 -16.96
CA TYR A 150 2.18 -14.84 -17.17
C TYR A 150 2.53 -15.54 -15.86
N VAL A 151 3.50 -15.02 -15.10
CA VAL A 151 3.89 -15.60 -13.79
C VAL A 151 2.72 -15.52 -12.80
N LEU A 152 1.99 -14.40 -12.75
CA LEU A 152 0.78 -14.26 -11.93
C LEU A 152 -0.24 -15.36 -12.25
N GLU A 153 -0.51 -15.61 -13.54
CA GLU A 153 -1.40 -16.70 -13.97
C GLU A 153 -0.86 -18.07 -13.53
N GLN A 154 0.44 -18.29 -13.66
CA GLN A 154 1.08 -19.54 -13.26
C GLN A 154 1.02 -19.79 -11.74
N VAL A 155 1.21 -18.77 -10.92
CA VAL A 155 1.07 -18.82 -9.45
C VAL A 155 -0.38 -19.14 -9.06
N ILE A 156 -1.34 -18.46 -9.68
CA ILE A 156 -2.78 -18.71 -9.45
C ILE A 156 -3.16 -20.14 -9.83
N ASN A 157 -2.70 -20.64 -10.98
CA ASN A 157 -3.00 -22.00 -11.45
C ASN A 157 -2.41 -23.09 -10.52
N ARG A 158 -1.32 -22.78 -9.82
CA ARG A 158 -0.74 -23.64 -8.77
C ARG A 158 -1.48 -23.54 -7.43
N GLY A 159 -2.50 -22.70 -7.35
CA GLY A 159 -3.28 -22.48 -6.14
C GLY A 159 -2.45 -21.82 -5.03
N LYS A 160 -1.47 -20.99 -5.39
CA LYS A 160 -0.63 -20.26 -4.44
C LYS A 160 -1.18 -18.85 -4.19
N PRO A 161 -0.93 -18.26 -3.01
CA PRO A 161 -1.45 -16.96 -2.66
C PRO A 161 -0.84 -15.83 -3.50
N VAL A 162 -1.70 -14.86 -3.81
CA VAL A 162 -1.36 -13.62 -4.51
C VAL A 162 -1.89 -12.44 -3.70
N ILE A 163 -1.06 -11.44 -3.51
CA ILE A 163 -1.48 -10.13 -3.03
C ILE A 163 -1.10 -9.12 -4.11
N ALA A 164 -1.98 -8.18 -4.40
CA ALA A 164 -1.70 -7.03 -5.23
C ALA A 164 -2.35 -5.79 -4.61
N GLU A 165 -1.84 -4.61 -4.88
CA GLU A 165 -2.45 -3.38 -4.40
C GLU A 165 -2.49 -2.30 -5.49
N PHE A 166 -2.87 -1.10 -5.05
CA PHE A 166 -2.99 0.12 -5.84
C PHE A 166 -1.86 0.29 -6.86
N ASN A 167 -2.17 0.95 -7.98
CA ASN A 167 -1.23 1.18 -9.09
C ASN A 167 -0.71 -0.09 -9.80
N THR A 168 -1.42 -1.23 -9.67
CA THR A 168 -1.17 -2.42 -10.50
C THR A 168 -1.68 -2.24 -11.94
N PHE A 169 -2.74 -1.45 -12.16
CA PHE A 169 -3.47 -1.39 -13.44
C PHE A 169 -3.23 -0.13 -14.28
N ALA A 170 -2.94 0.99 -13.62
CA ALA A 170 -2.89 2.30 -14.25
C ALA A 170 -1.84 2.39 -15.38
N SER A 171 -1.96 3.44 -16.21
CA SER A 171 -0.88 3.81 -17.13
C SER A 171 0.43 3.86 -16.34
N PRO A 172 1.52 3.25 -16.83
CA PRO A 172 1.82 2.87 -18.22
C PRO A 172 1.56 1.40 -18.57
N THR A 173 0.77 0.66 -17.78
CA THR A 173 0.39 -0.72 -18.10
C THR A 173 -0.51 -0.77 -19.35
N TYR A 174 -0.11 -1.54 -20.36
CA TYR A 174 -0.87 -1.69 -21.60
C TYR A 174 -2.25 -2.33 -21.37
N GLY A 175 -3.27 -1.85 -22.07
CA GLY A 175 -4.67 -2.27 -21.87
C GLY A 175 -4.92 -3.78 -21.92
N TYR A 176 -4.27 -4.54 -22.81
CA TYR A 176 -4.43 -6.00 -22.85
C TYR A 176 -3.74 -6.72 -21.66
N VAL A 177 -2.63 -6.17 -21.14
CA VAL A 177 -1.95 -6.67 -19.94
C VAL A 177 -2.85 -6.39 -18.73
N ARG A 178 -3.33 -5.15 -18.62
CA ARG A 178 -4.28 -4.72 -17.60
C ARG A 178 -5.52 -5.60 -17.57
N ASN A 179 -6.18 -5.80 -18.71
CA ASN A 179 -7.38 -6.63 -18.80
C ASN A 179 -7.12 -8.06 -18.34
N ARG A 180 -5.97 -8.64 -18.69
CA ARG A 180 -5.62 -9.98 -18.22
C ARG A 180 -5.34 -10.01 -16.71
N ALA A 181 -4.60 -9.04 -16.17
CA ALA A 181 -4.34 -8.92 -14.74
C ALA A 181 -5.63 -8.78 -13.92
N GLN A 182 -6.54 -7.91 -14.34
CA GLN A 182 -7.86 -7.72 -13.74
C GLN A 182 -8.72 -9.00 -13.74
N GLN A 183 -8.67 -9.80 -14.83
CA GLN A 183 -9.32 -11.11 -14.89
C GLN A 183 -8.69 -12.12 -13.91
N LEU A 184 -7.36 -12.13 -13.80
CA LEU A 184 -6.65 -13.04 -12.90
C LEU A 184 -6.95 -12.71 -11.44
N LEU A 185 -6.96 -11.42 -11.09
CA LEU A 185 -7.22 -10.93 -9.74
C LEU A 185 -8.72 -10.89 -9.36
N ASN A 186 -9.63 -11.12 -10.32
CA ASN A 186 -11.08 -10.99 -10.17
C ASN A 186 -11.52 -9.60 -9.69
N VAL A 187 -10.97 -8.54 -10.30
CA VAL A 187 -11.34 -7.14 -10.02
C VAL A 187 -11.60 -6.37 -11.31
N ASP A 188 -12.35 -5.27 -11.22
CA ASP A 188 -12.61 -4.31 -12.29
C ASP A 188 -12.29 -2.89 -11.77
N TRP A 189 -11.16 -2.33 -12.22
CA TRP A 189 -10.76 -0.95 -11.96
C TRP A 189 -11.54 0.00 -12.88
N THR A 190 -12.09 1.05 -12.30
CA THR A 190 -12.93 2.02 -13.02
C THR A 190 -12.14 3.05 -13.81
N GLY A 191 -10.81 3.08 -13.65
CA GLY A 191 -9.96 4.15 -14.19
C GLY A 191 -9.76 5.32 -13.23
N TRP A 192 -10.50 5.38 -12.12
CA TRP A 192 -10.44 6.47 -11.15
C TRP A 192 -9.50 6.19 -9.98
N THR A 193 -8.72 7.21 -9.65
CA THR A 193 -7.86 7.31 -8.46
C THR A 193 -8.23 8.56 -7.69
N GLY A 194 -8.14 8.54 -6.37
CA GLY A 194 -8.40 9.68 -5.52
C GLY A 194 -7.36 9.87 -4.43
N ARG A 195 -7.22 11.11 -3.94
CA ARG A 195 -6.38 11.44 -2.79
C ARG A 195 -6.91 12.65 -2.05
N TYR A 196 -6.87 12.55 -0.72
CA TYR A 196 -7.16 13.66 0.16
C TYR A 196 -6.00 14.65 0.22
N PHE A 197 -6.33 15.93 0.19
CA PHE A 197 -5.42 17.02 0.44
C PHE A 197 -5.92 17.80 1.65
N HIS A 198 -5.03 18.06 2.61
CA HIS A 198 -5.37 18.89 3.77
C HIS A 198 -5.46 20.39 3.42
N GLU A 199 -4.92 20.77 2.26
CA GLU A 199 -4.88 22.12 1.73
C GLU A 199 -4.89 22.03 0.19
N LEU A 200 -5.95 22.52 -0.44
CA LEU A 200 -6.10 22.57 -1.90
C LEU A 200 -5.57 23.88 -2.49
N ASP A 201 -5.24 24.89 -1.68
CA ASP A 201 -4.57 26.09 -2.19
C ASP A 201 -3.14 25.74 -2.65
N SER A 202 -2.94 25.80 -3.96
CA SER A 202 -1.66 25.51 -4.62
C SER A 202 -0.50 26.41 -4.18
N ALA A 203 -0.77 27.59 -3.62
CA ALA A 203 0.25 28.47 -3.07
C ALA A 203 0.66 28.09 -1.64
N LYS A 204 -0.19 27.35 -0.92
CA LYS A 204 0.03 26.92 0.48
C LYS A 204 0.47 25.46 0.58
N ASN A 205 0.18 24.62 -0.42
CA ASN A 205 0.50 23.19 -0.40
C ASN A 205 1.52 22.78 -1.48
N PRO A 206 2.81 22.58 -1.12
CA PRO A 206 3.82 22.12 -2.07
C PRO A 206 3.65 20.65 -2.50
N GLU A 207 2.85 19.85 -1.78
CA GLU A 207 2.56 18.45 -2.15
C GLU A 207 1.42 18.34 -3.18
N LEU A 208 0.65 19.41 -3.40
CA LEU A 208 -0.39 19.42 -4.41
C LEU A 208 0.25 19.38 -5.81
N PRO A 209 -0.03 18.36 -6.63
CA PRO A 209 0.60 18.26 -7.94
C PRO A 209 0.18 19.43 -8.85
N ARG A 210 1.15 20.10 -9.48
CA ARG A 210 0.87 21.23 -10.38
C ARG A 210 0.15 20.77 -11.64
N TRP A 211 0.41 19.54 -12.10
CA TRP A 211 -0.34 18.94 -13.20
C TRP A 211 -1.83 18.76 -12.86
N LEU A 212 -2.18 18.48 -11.60
CA LEU A 212 -3.57 18.33 -11.17
C LEU A 212 -4.30 19.67 -11.28
N VAL A 213 -3.68 20.74 -10.76
CA VAL A 213 -4.22 22.09 -10.77
C VAL A 213 -4.43 22.58 -12.21
N ARG A 214 -3.40 22.46 -13.05
CA ARG A 214 -3.51 22.89 -14.46
C ARG A 214 -4.51 22.04 -15.24
N GLY A 215 -4.49 20.73 -15.08
CA GLY A 215 -5.42 19.82 -15.75
C GLY A 215 -6.87 20.15 -15.39
N TYR A 216 -7.15 20.47 -14.13
CA TYR A 216 -8.48 20.92 -13.72
C TYR A 216 -8.83 22.27 -14.37
N MET A 217 -7.95 23.26 -14.32
CA MET A 217 -8.19 24.58 -14.94
C MET A 217 -8.49 24.47 -16.44
N GLU A 218 -7.78 23.61 -17.17
CA GLU A 218 -8.01 23.37 -18.60
C GLU A 218 -9.40 22.80 -18.90
N GLN A 219 -9.98 22.05 -17.95
CA GLN A 219 -11.28 21.40 -18.07
C GLN A 219 -12.44 22.24 -17.51
N HIS A 220 -12.15 23.17 -16.59
CA HIS A 220 -13.16 23.88 -15.79
C HIS A 220 -13.05 25.42 -15.91
N GLY A 221 -12.76 25.93 -17.10
CA GLY A 221 -12.88 27.37 -17.40
C GLY A 221 -11.71 28.24 -16.94
N GLY A 222 -10.56 27.64 -16.62
CA GLY A 222 -9.32 28.35 -16.33
C GLY A 222 -9.13 28.73 -14.86
N GLU A 223 -9.96 28.23 -13.96
CA GLU A 223 -9.93 28.59 -12.53
C GLU A 223 -9.63 27.38 -11.65
N TRP A 224 -8.87 27.61 -10.58
CA TRP A 224 -8.69 26.68 -9.46
C TRP A 224 -9.18 27.39 -8.19
N PRO A 225 -10.47 27.28 -7.86
CA PRO A 225 -11.08 28.11 -6.82
C PRO A 225 -11.07 27.44 -5.44
N PHE A 226 -10.26 26.40 -5.25
CA PHE A 226 -10.28 25.55 -4.05
C PHE A 226 -9.22 25.98 -3.02
N GLU A 227 -9.61 25.96 -1.74
CA GLU A 227 -8.75 26.20 -0.59
C GLU A 227 -9.10 25.22 0.54
N GLY A 228 -8.17 24.95 1.46
CA GLY A 228 -8.42 24.09 2.61
C GLY A 228 -8.57 22.61 2.27
N PRO A 229 -9.14 21.79 3.17
CA PRO A 229 -9.23 20.35 2.99
C PRO A 229 -10.21 19.93 1.89
N GLY A 230 -9.82 19.01 1.02
CA GLY A 230 -10.69 18.45 -0.01
C GLY A 230 -10.17 17.14 -0.60
N LEU A 231 -10.92 16.58 -1.55
CA LEU A 231 -10.67 15.29 -2.16
C LEU A 231 -10.63 15.43 -3.69
N ALA A 232 -9.48 15.15 -4.30
CA ALA A 232 -9.35 15.19 -5.75
C ALA A 232 -9.44 13.78 -6.34
N PHE A 233 -10.16 13.64 -7.44
CA PHE A 233 -10.28 12.44 -8.25
C PHE A 233 -9.65 12.68 -9.63
N VAL A 234 -8.91 11.68 -10.11
CA VAL A 234 -8.26 11.69 -11.41
C VAL A 234 -8.59 10.39 -12.14
N HIS A 235 -9.13 10.50 -13.33
CA HIS A 235 -9.40 9.38 -14.21
C HIS A 235 -8.22 9.13 -15.14
N GLU A 236 -8.06 7.90 -15.61
CA GLU A 236 -7.02 7.55 -16.59
C GLU A 236 -7.14 8.28 -17.94
N SER A 237 -8.30 8.88 -18.23
CA SER A 237 -8.51 9.75 -19.38
C SER A 237 -8.15 11.21 -19.11
N GLU A 238 -7.42 11.49 -18.02
CA GLU A 238 -7.05 12.83 -17.54
C GLU A 238 -8.23 13.68 -17.03
N ARG A 239 -9.43 13.10 -16.87
CA ARG A 239 -10.56 13.81 -16.27
C ARG A 239 -10.28 14.07 -14.79
N ILE A 240 -10.48 15.31 -14.33
CA ILE A 240 -10.24 15.70 -12.93
C ILE A 240 -11.51 16.30 -12.33
N GLU A 241 -11.89 15.81 -11.16
CA GLU A 241 -13.01 16.33 -10.37
C GLU A 241 -12.56 16.51 -8.91
N VAL A 242 -13.09 17.54 -8.23
CA VAL A 242 -12.73 17.87 -6.86
C VAL A 242 -13.99 17.97 -6.00
N LEU A 243 -13.97 17.27 -4.87
CA LEU A 243 -14.95 17.43 -3.80
C LEU A 243 -14.38 18.34 -2.72
N ASP A 244 -15.04 19.47 -2.52
CA ASP A 244 -14.67 20.55 -1.62
C ASP A 244 -15.88 20.95 -0.72
N PRO A 245 -15.70 21.06 0.61
CA PRO A 245 -16.73 21.53 1.53
C PRO A 245 -17.28 22.92 1.23
N ASP A 246 -16.46 23.87 0.78
CA ASP A 246 -16.86 25.24 0.50
C ASP A 246 -17.78 25.33 -0.72
N PHE A 247 -17.69 24.33 -1.60
CA PHE A 247 -18.60 24.14 -2.74
C PHE A 247 -19.80 23.25 -2.40
N GLY A 248 -19.96 22.87 -1.13
CA GLY A 248 -21.09 22.09 -0.65
C GLY A 248 -21.16 20.70 -1.26
N THR A 249 -20.03 20.11 -1.69
CA THR A 249 -20.00 18.76 -2.30
C THR A 249 -19.64 17.67 -1.29
N ILE A 250 -19.04 18.02 -0.16
CA ILE A 250 -18.61 17.04 0.84
C ILE A 250 -18.68 17.61 2.26
N ASN A 251 -19.17 16.80 3.20
CA ASN A 251 -19.28 17.19 4.62
C ASN A 251 -17.97 16.94 5.38
N ASN A 252 -17.25 15.87 5.02
CA ASN A 252 -15.94 15.54 5.59
C ASN A 252 -15.06 14.94 4.49
N PRO A 253 -14.01 15.66 4.02
CA PRO A 253 -13.17 15.19 2.93
C PRO A 253 -12.26 14.01 3.27
N MET A 254 -12.01 13.72 4.55
CA MET A 254 -11.13 12.63 4.96
C MET A 254 -11.74 11.26 4.64
N PRO A 255 -11.16 10.47 3.71
CA PRO A 255 -11.61 9.12 3.44
C PRO A 255 -11.39 8.23 4.64
N LYS A 256 -12.30 7.28 4.82
CA LYS A 256 -12.23 6.29 5.90
C LYS A 256 -12.32 4.90 5.32
N ILE A 257 -11.46 4.01 5.80
CA ILE A 257 -11.59 2.58 5.59
C ILE A 257 -12.43 2.02 6.73
N GLU A 258 -13.53 1.37 6.38
CA GLU A 258 -14.44 0.69 7.30
C GLU A 258 -14.49 -0.81 6.99
N VAL A 259 -14.48 -1.62 8.03
CA VAL A 259 -14.64 -3.08 7.94
C VAL A 259 -15.69 -3.56 8.94
N PRO A 260 -16.40 -4.68 8.67
CA PRO A 260 -17.30 -5.28 9.65
C PRO A 260 -16.56 -5.63 10.96
N GLN A 261 -17.27 -5.62 12.10
CA GLN A 261 -16.65 -5.97 13.39
C GLN A 261 -16.05 -7.38 13.37
N SER A 262 -16.70 -8.34 12.68
CA SER A 262 -16.16 -9.70 12.52
C SER A 262 -14.83 -9.74 11.78
N PHE A 263 -14.58 -8.82 10.85
CA PHE A 263 -13.28 -8.67 10.20
C PHE A 263 -12.27 -8.12 11.20
N ALA A 264 -12.62 -7.04 11.90
CA ALA A 264 -11.74 -6.40 12.87
C ALA A 264 -11.28 -7.36 13.96
N ASP A 265 -12.20 -8.17 14.49
CA ASP A 265 -11.91 -9.19 15.50
C ASP A 265 -11.00 -10.29 14.95
N TYR A 266 -11.24 -10.76 13.73
CA TYR A 266 -10.47 -11.85 13.12
C TYR A 266 -9.05 -11.42 12.69
N TYR A 267 -8.93 -10.25 12.08
CA TYR A 267 -7.67 -9.68 11.58
C TYR A 267 -6.92 -8.83 12.61
N ASN A 268 -7.44 -8.71 13.84
CA ASN A 268 -6.90 -7.87 14.92
C ASN A 268 -6.70 -6.40 14.50
N THR A 269 -7.61 -5.88 13.67
CA THR A 269 -7.60 -4.48 13.22
C THR A 269 -8.58 -3.64 14.03
N VAL A 270 -8.52 -2.31 13.84
CA VAL A 270 -9.68 -1.46 14.13
C VAL A 270 -10.74 -1.64 13.03
N ASN A 271 -12.01 -1.46 13.39
CA ASN A 271 -13.12 -1.54 12.43
C ASN A 271 -13.23 -0.29 11.53
N GLN A 272 -12.56 0.81 11.90
CA GLN A 272 -12.50 2.04 11.12
C GLN A 272 -11.15 2.74 11.32
N VAL A 273 -10.59 3.27 10.22
CA VAL A 273 -9.36 4.08 10.24
C VAL A 273 -9.43 5.17 9.16
N ASP A 274 -8.92 6.37 9.48
CA ASP A 274 -8.77 7.44 8.49
C ASP A 274 -7.65 7.08 7.51
N TYR A 275 -7.84 7.39 6.23
CA TYR A 275 -6.89 7.05 5.18
C TYR A 275 -6.70 8.25 4.23
N PRO A 276 -5.70 9.10 4.47
CA PRO A 276 -5.51 10.36 3.74
C PRO A 276 -4.79 10.20 2.40
N TYR A 277 -4.36 8.99 2.04
CA TYR A 277 -3.43 8.77 0.93
C TYR A 277 -4.13 8.23 -0.33
N TRP A 278 -3.35 7.83 -1.33
CA TRP A 278 -3.87 7.41 -2.63
C TRP A 278 -4.72 6.14 -2.55
N PHE A 279 -5.89 6.19 -3.16
CA PHE A 279 -6.80 5.06 -3.32
C PHE A 279 -7.35 5.02 -4.75
N GLU A 280 -7.90 3.88 -5.15
CA GLU A 280 -8.57 3.72 -6.43
C GLU A 280 -9.99 3.19 -6.26
N VAL A 281 -10.84 3.47 -7.25
CA VAL A 281 -12.19 2.93 -7.29
C VAL A 281 -12.18 1.65 -8.11
N THR A 282 -12.22 0.52 -7.41
CA THR A 282 -12.14 -0.83 -7.97
C THR A 282 -13.24 -1.71 -7.38
N HIS A 283 -13.89 -2.52 -8.21
CA HIS A 283 -15.00 -3.38 -7.82
C HIS A 283 -14.66 -4.87 -7.96
N PRO A 284 -15.26 -5.75 -7.12
CA PRO A 284 -15.21 -7.19 -7.35
C PRO A 284 -15.77 -7.51 -8.73
N ARG A 285 -15.06 -8.34 -9.50
CA ARG A 285 -15.52 -8.76 -10.81
C ARG A 285 -16.79 -9.59 -10.69
N GLU A 286 -17.83 -9.19 -11.42
CA GLU A 286 -19.10 -9.92 -11.44
C GLU A 286 -18.93 -11.38 -11.90
N LEU A 287 -19.82 -12.26 -11.44
CA LEU A 287 -19.84 -13.70 -11.76
C LEU A 287 -18.56 -14.45 -11.33
N THR A 288 -17.81 -13.89 -10.37
CA THR A 288 -16.68 -14.56 -9.70
C THR A 288 -16.97 -14.73 -8.21
N ASP A 289 -16.03 -15.32 -7.47
CA ASP A 289 -16.09 -15.41 -6.01
C ASP A 289 -15.51 -14.19 -5.29
N ALA A 290 -15.20 -13.12 -6.02
CA ALA A 290 -14.61 -11.90 -5.45
C ALA A 290 -15.61 -11.17 -4.53
N GLN A 291 -15.12 -10.74 -3.38
CA GLN A 291 -15.91 -10.08 -2.34
C GLN A 291 -15.17 -8.90 -1.74
N SER A 292 -15.90 -7.82 -1.47
CA SER A 292 -15.39 -6.67 -0.72
C SER A 292 -15.18 -7.05 0.74
N MET A 293 -13.96 -6.84 1.26
CA MET A 293 -13.61 -7.14 2.66
C MET A 293 -13.69 -5.91 3.57
N GLY A 294 -13.69 -4.72 2.96
CA GLY A 294 -13.88 -3.43 3.59
C GLY A 294 -14.39 -2.43 2.56
N ARG A 295 -14.69 -1.21 3.01
CA ARG A 295 -15.16 -0.13 2.15
C ARG A 295 -14.45 1.18 2.46
N PHE A 296 -14.24 1.99 1.44
CA PHE A 296 -14.14 3.42 1.59
C PHE A 296 -15.53 4.02 1.79
N TYR A 297 -15.64 4.98 2.70
CA TYR A 297 -16.82 5.84 2.85
C TYR A 297 -16.39 7.30 2.66
N ILE A 298 -16.94 7.94 1.62
CA ILE A 298 -16.77 9.36 1.34
C ILE A 298 -18.03 10.08 1.78
N ASN A 299 -17.93 11.00 2.76
CA ASN A 299 -19.10 11.64 3.37
C ASN A 299 -19.60 12.84 2.54
N THR A 300 -20.13 12.56 1.37
CA THR A 300 -20.66 13.54 0.40
C THR A 300 -21.96 14.22 0.84
N THR A 301 -22.28 15.34 0.20
CA THR A 301 -23.63 15.94 0.18
C THR A 301 -24.43 15.38 -1.02
N HIS A 302 -25.66 15.85 -1.23
CA HIS A 302 -26.44 15.47 -2.42
C HIS A 302 -25.79 15.97 -3.73
N GLU A 303 -25.19 17.16 -3.70
CA GLU A 303 -24.40 17.72 -4.78
C GLU A 303 -23.15 16.86 -5.05
N GLY A 304 -22.47 16.41 -3.99
CA GLY A 304 -21.36 15.48 -4.09
C GLY A 304 -21.75 14.12 -4.65
N ASP A 305 -22.89 13.57 -4.23
CA ASP A 305 -23.43 12.32 -4.77
C ASP A 305 -23.70 12.44 -6.27
N SER A 306 -24.21 13.61 -6.71
CA SER A 306 -24.43 13.89 -8.13
C SER A 306 -23.11 13.99 -8.90
N LEU A 307 -22.06 14.59 -8.32
CA LEU A 307 -20.73 14.65 -8.92
C LEU A 307 -20.11 13.25 -9.04
N LEU A 308 -20.15 12.46 -7.97
CA LEU A 308 -19.69 11.06 -7.98
C LEU A 308 -20.45 10.22 -9.01
N ALA A 309 -21.77 10.36 -9.08
CA ALA A 309 -22.60 9.65 -10.06
C ALA A 309 -22.22 10.01 -11.51
N SER A 310 -21.84 11.26 -11.78
CA SER A 310 -21.33 11.69 -13.10
C SER A 310 -20.01 11.01 -13.50
N MET A 311 -19.28 10.48 -12.53
CA MET A 311 -18.06 9.69 -12.71
C MET A 311 -18.32 8.18 -12.76
N GLY A 312 -19.57 7.75 -12.54
CA GLY A 312 -19.93 6.34 -12.36
C GLY A 312 -19.51 5.77 -11.00
N ILE A 313 -19.27 6.62 -10.00
CA ILE A 313 -18.79 6.26 -8.67
C ILE A 313 -19.93 6.44 -7.66
N THR A 314 -20.03 5.52 -6.70
CA THR A 314 -20.86 5.69 -5.49
C THR A 314 -20.03 6.22 -4.33
N ASN A 315 -20.63 6.89 -3.36
CA ASN A 315 -19.92 7.39 -2.16
C ASN A 315 -19.40 6.28 -1.22
N VAL A 316 -19.74 5.02 -1.51
CA VAL A 316 -19.20 3.81 -0.90
C VAL A 316 -18.64 2.92 -1.98
N PHE A 317 -17.38 2.50 -1.86
CA PHE A 317 -16.75 1.55 -2.76
C PHE A 317 -15.72 0.70 -1.99
N PRO A 318 -15.28 -0.45 -2.54
CA PRO A 318 -14.37 -1.36 -1.86
C PRO A 318 -13.05 -0.71 -1.46
N SER A 319 -12.53 -1.04 -0.28
CA SER A 319 -11.14 -0.75 0.10
C SER A 319 -10.21 -1.93 -0.09
N MET A 320 -10.77 -3.15 -0.10
CA MET A 320 -10.05 -4.41 -0.27
C MET A 320 -10.98 -5.44 -0.87
N ILE A 321 -10.46 -6.28 -1.76
CA ILE A 321 -11.20 -7.34 -2.42
C ILE A 321 -10.46 -8.66 -2.21
N LYS A 322 -11.20 -9.71 -1.85
CA LYS A 322 -10.70 -11.07 -1.64
C LYS A 322 -11.37 -12.02 -2.62
N SER A 323 -10.62 -12.89 -3.27
CA SER A 323 -11.15 -13.86 -4.23
C SER A 323 -10.36 -15.18 -4.21
N ARG A 324 -10.75 -16.12 -5.07
CA ARG A 324 -10.12 -17.45 -5.25
C ARG A 324 -10.01 -18.26 -3.97
N GLY A 325 -11.12 -18.41 -3.27
CA GLY A 325 -11.18 -19.11 -1.98
C GLY A 325 -10.34 -18.45 -0.89
N GLY A 326 -10.05 -17.15 -1.04
CA GLY A 326 -9.27 -16.37 -0.10
C GLY A 326 -7.76 -16.34 -0.33
N LYS A 327 -7.28 -16.91 -1.43
CA LYS A 327 -5.86 -16.92 -1.80
C LYS A 327 -5.42 -15.66 -2.54
N THR A 328 -6.37 -14.91 -3.11
CA THR A 328 -6.07 -13.67 -3.82
C THR A 328 -6.64 -12.49 -3.07
N TRP A 329 -5.79 -11.50 -2.80
CA TRP A 329 -6.16 -10.22 -2.21
C TRP A 329 -5.76 -9.08 -3.14
N TYR A 330 -6.66 -8.11 -3.26
CA TYR A 330 -6.40 -6.85 -3.94
C TYR A 330 -6.71 -5.69 -2.99
N PHE A 331 -5.72 -4.89 -2.62
CA PHE A 331 -5.94 -3.68 -1.82
C PHE A 331 -6.19 -2.49 -2.75
N CYS A 332 -7.33 -1.81 -2.59
CA CYS A 332 -7.75 -0.71 -3.48
C CYS A 332 -7.13 0.64 -3.08
N ALA A 333 -5.98 0.59 -2.40
CA ALA A 333 -5.24 1.74 -1.90
C ALA A 333 -3.80 1.34 -1.65
N ASP A 334 -2.94 2.34 -1.57
CA ASP A 334 -1.51 2.18 -1.37
C ASP A 334 -1.21 1.82 0.10
N PHE A 335 -1.40 0.55 0.42
CA PHE A 335 -1.36 0.08 1.80
C PHE A 335 0.07 -0.14 2.27
N ALA A 336 1.01 -0.41 1.37
CA ALA A 336 2.41 -0.61 1.70
C ALA A 336 3.20 0.71 1.86
N ASP A 337 2.81 1.83 1.23
CA ASP A 337 3.46 3.13 1.47
C ASP A 337 3.15 3.69 2.87
N ASN A 338 3.95 3.24 3.86
CA ASN A 338 3.96 3.79 5.21
C ASN A 338 5.38 4.10 5.67
N LEU A 339 5.51 5.18 6.44
CA LEU A 339 6.75 5.63 7.06
C LEU A 339 7.11 4.76 8.29
N VAL A 340 7.63 3.56 8.05
CA VAL A 340 8.00 2.66 9.14
C VAL A 340 9.46 2.83 9.58
N PRO A 341 9.76 3.02 10.88
CA PRO A 341 11.12 2.98 11.38
C PRO A 341 11.62 1.54 11.37
N TYR A 342 12.35 1.14 10.32
CA TYR A 342 12.73 -0.25 10.05
C TYR A 342 13.40 -0.96 11.23
N GLY A 343 14.25 -0.26 12.00
CA GLY A 343 14.92 -0.81 13.19
C GLY A 343 13.98 -1.29 14.30
N THR A 344 12.71 -0.88 14.31
CA THR A 344 11.72 -1.39 15.29
C THR A 344 11.23 -2.80 14.99
N SER A 345 11.49 -3.33 13.79
CA SER A 345 11.17 -4.71 13.42
C SER A 345 11.97 -5.75 14.24
N TYR A 346 13.09 -5.34 14.86
CA TYR A 346 13.89 -6.18 15.75
C TYR A 346 13.31 -6.33 17.16
N LEU A 347 12.19 -5.66 17.49
CA LEU A 347 11.65 -5.60 18.85
C LEU A 347 10.37 -6.43 18.99
N LYS A 348 10.47 -7.67 19.50
CA LYS A 348 9.29 -8.52 19.73
C LYS A 348 8.26 -7.80 20.62
N LYS A 349 6.97 -7.94 20.31
CA LYS A 349 5.84 -7.25 20.98
C LYS A 349 5.85 -5.70 20.92
N ILE A 350 6.63 -5.07 20.02
CA ILE A 350 6.59 -3.61 19.80
C ILE A 350 5.18 -3.02 19.59
N HIS A 351 4.25 -3.79 19.02
CA HIS A 351 2.86 -3.37 18.82
C HIS A 351 2.10 -3.06 20.13
N TRP A 352 2.59 -3.51 21.30
CA TRP A 352 1.97 -3.17 22.59
C TRP A 352 2.19 -1.72 23.00
N ILE A 353 3.22 -1.09 22.42
CA ILE A 353 3.56 0.32 22.64
C ILE A 353 3.50 1.13 21.34
N SER A 354 2.85 0.61 20.29
CA SER A 354 2.75 1.30 19.00
C SER A 354 2.06 2.66 19.09
N GLY A 355 1.27 2.91 20.14
CA GLY A 355 0.69 4.22 20.42
C GLY A 355 1.72 5.34 20.65
N LEU A 356 3.00 5.02 20.84
CA LEU A 356 4.11 5.98 20.86
C LEU A 356 4.68 6.27 19.47
N MET A 357 4.31 5.48 18.46
CA MET A 357 4.85 5.52 17.10
C MET A 357 3.92 6.23 16.11
N TYR A 358 2.77 6.70 16.58
CA TYR A 358 1.82 7.48 15.80
C TYR A 358 1.08 8.46 16.70
N THR A 359 0.53 9.50 16.08
CA THR A 359 -0.27 10.54 16.69
C THR A 359 -1.75 10.32 16.41
N GLY A 360 -2.62 11.06 17.10
CA GLY A 360 -4.05 11.08 16.79
C GLY A 360 -4.41 11.87 15.52
N ALA A 361 -3.42 12.46 14.84
CA ALA A 361 -3.67 13.32 13.69
C ALA A 361 -4.17 12.49 12.48
N PRO A 362 -5.21 12.94 11.76
CA PRO A 362 -5.75 12.20 10.61
C PRO A 362 -4.74 11.98 9.47
N LEU A 363 -3.73 12.84 9.34
CA LEU A 363 -2.68 12.73 8.32
C LEU A 363 -1.59 11.69 8.66
N ASP A 364 -1.57 11.17 9.89
CA ASP A 364 -0.51 10.27 10.33
C ASP A 364 -0.74 8.83 9.83
N ARG A 365 -0.12 8.51 8.70
CA ARG A 365 -0.17 7.16 8.09
C ARG A 365 0.37 6.06 9.00
N ASN A 366 1.19 6.36 10.01
CA ASN A 366 1.70 5.34 10.93
C ASN A 366 0.57 4.70 11.74
N LYS A 367 -0.51 5.45 12.04
CA LYS A 367 -1.69 4.89 12.70
C LYS A 367 -2.33 3.80 11.84
N PHE A 368 -2.44 4.02 10.52
CA PHE A 368 -2.93 3.03 9.57
C PHE A 368 -2.06 1.77 9.57
N PHE A 369 -0.74 1.93 9.47
CA PHE A 369 0.21 0.82 9.56
C PHE A 369 -0.02 -0.03 10.82
N TRP A 370 0.04 0.60 12.00
CA TRP A 370 0.04 -0.12 13.27
C TRP A 370 -1.32 -0.71 13.67
N ARG A 371 -2.42 -0.05 13.31
CA ARG A 371 -3.78 -0.42 13.77
C ARG A 371 -4.58 -1.18 12.73
N PHE A 372 -4.13 -1.21 11.47
CA PHE A 372 -4.87 -1.82 10.37
C PHE A 372 -3.98 -2.71 9.50
N TYR A 373 -3.04 -2.13 8.72
CA TYR A 373 -2.29 -2.88 7.72
C TYR A 373 -1.43 -4.01 8.31
N ARG A 374 -0.60 -3.71 9.32
CA ARG A 374 0.31 -4.69 9.94
C ARG A 374 -0.40 -5.90 10.56
N PRO A 375 -1.38 -5.76 11.48
CA PRO A 375 -2.08 -6.92 12.03
C PRO A 375 -2.87 -7.69 10.96
N MET A 376 -3.49 -6.99 10.00
CA MET A 376 -4.20 -7.62 8.88
C MET A 376 -3.26 -8.46 8.01
N MET A 377 -2.15 -7.88 7.55
CA MET A 377 -1.18 -8.56 6.71
C MET A 377 -0.56 -9.76 7.44
N THR A 378 -0.17 -9.61 8.72
CA THR A 378 0.29 -10.76 9.53
C THR A 378 -0.75 -11.88 9.53
N LYS A 379 -2.03 -11.57 9.76
CA LYS A 379 -3.08 -12.59 9.78
C LYS A 379 -3.37 -13.18 8.39
N ILE A 380 -3.27 -12.40 7.31
CA ILE A 380 -3.33 -12.92 5.93
C ILE A 380 -2.21 -13.94 5.70
N LEU A 381 -0.97 -13.62 6.08
CA LEU A 381 0.16 -14.55 5.96
C LEU A 381 -0.06 -15.85 6.76
N GLN A 382 -0.66 -15.76 7.96
CA GLN A 382 -1.05 -16.93 8.76
C GLN A 382 -2.12 -17.78 8.07
N ASP A 383 -3.19 -17.14 7.56
CA ASP A 383 -4.29 -17.83 6.87
C ASP A 383 -3.83 -18.55 5.60
N GLN A 384 -2.81 -18.02 4.92
CA GLN A 384 -2.20 -18.65 3.76
C GLN A 384 -1.17 -19.75 4.13
N GLY A 385 -0.92 -19.99 5.41
CA GLY A 385 0.10 -20.95 5.87
C GLY A 385 1.54 -20.50 5.60
N ILE A 386 1.77 -19.21 5.33
CA ILE A 386 3.10 -18.65 5.07
C ILE A 386 3.90 -18.53 6.37
N ILE A 387 3.23 -18.19 7.47
CA ILE A 387 3.82 -18.16 8.82
C ILE A 387 2.94 -18.91 9.82
N PRO A 388 3.50 -19.41 10.94
CA PRO A 388 2.72 -20.02 12.01
C PRO A 388 1.74 -19.03 12.69
N GLU A 389 0.68 -19.56 13.29
CA GLU A 389 -0.32 -18.81 14.08
C GLU A 389 0.25 -18.12 15.33
#